data_AF-A0A948FMW0-F1
#
_entry.id   AF-A0A948FMW0-F1
#
_cell.length_a   1.000
_cell.length_b   1.000
_cell.length_c   1.000
_cell.angle_alpha   90.00
_cell.angle_beta   90.00
_cell.angle_gamma   90.00
#
_symmetry.space_group_name_H-M   'P 1'
#
loop_
_entity.id
_entity.type
_entity.pdbx_description
1 polymer ?
#
loop_
_entity_poly.entity_id
_entity_poly.type
_entity_poly.pdbx_seq_one_letter_code
_entity_poly.pdbx_strand_id
1 'polypeptide(L)' 'LIKAGLLTNIDKSVNIDKQKNISEAIKKVGDNNLEMIKKLLDETITFGDIKLVLAIRARQQK' A
#
# COMPACT_ATOMS: atom_id res chain seq x y z
N LEU A 1 -19.84 5.12 -15.56
CA LEU A 1 -18.50 5.26 -16.17
C LEU A 1 -17.45 5.99 -15.30
N ILE A 2 -17.73 6.35 -14.03
CA ILE A 2 -16.81 7.19 -13.21
C ILE A 2 -15.83 6.39 -12.30
N LYS A 3 -15.88 5.05 -12.27
CA LYS A 3 -15.11 4.27 -11.27
C LYS A 3 -13.77 3.67 -11.74
N ALA A 4 -13.45 3.71 -13.03
CA ALA A 4 -12.25 3.04 -13.56
C ALA A 4 -11.01 3.94 -13.65
N GLY A 5 -11.19 5.24 -13.96
CA GLY A 5 -10.07 6.15 -14.26
C GLY A 5 -9.30 6.69 -13.06
N LEU A 6 -9.92 6.75 -11.87
CA LEU A 6 -9.21 7.20 -10.66
C LEU A 6 -8.24 6.13 -10.15
N LEU A 7 -8.55 4.85 -10.31
CA LEU A 7 -7.72 3.76 -9.80
C LEU A 7 -6.49 3.49 -10.68
N THR A 8 -6.56 3.77 -11.98
CA THR A 8 -5.43 3.58 -12.92
C THR A 8 -4.31 4.62 -12.75
N ASN A 9 -4.62 5.82 -12.24
CA ASN A 9 -3.60 6.84 -11.98
C ASN A 9 -2.98 6.72 -10.58
N ILE A 10 -3.67 6.08 -9.64
CA ILE A 10 -3.12 5.85 -8.30
C ILE A 10 -1.99 4.82 -8.33
N ASP A 11 -2.05 3.86 -9.27
CA ASP A 11 -1.01 2.86 -9.51
C ASP A 11 0.37 3.47 -9.88
N LYS A 12 0.40 4.74 -10.30
CA LYS A 12 1.65 5.50 -10.57
C LYS A 12 2.11 6.39 -9.42
N SER A 13 1.26 6.62 -8.41
CA SER A 13 1.52 7.63 -7.37
C SER A 13 2.34 7.12 -6.19
N VAL A 14 2.29 5.81 -5.92
CA VAL A 14 3.20 5.17 -4.98
C VAL A 14 4.41 4.70 -5.77
N ASN A 15 5.55 5.34 -5.56
CA ASN A 15 6.84 4.89 -6.07
C ASN A 15 6.98 3.36 -5.85
N ILE A 16 7.34 2.61 -6.90
CA ILE A 16 7.50 1.15 -6.88
C ILE A 16 8.34 0.68 -5.69
N ASP A 17 9.37 1.46 -5.32
CA ASP A 17 10.21 1.17 -4.15
C ASP A 17 9.44 1.25 -2.83
N LYS A 18 8.59 2.26 -2.66
CA LYS A 18 7.71 2.39 -1.50
C LYS A 18 6.72 1.22 -1.45
N GLN A 19 6.12 0.85 -2.57
CA GLN A 19 5.18 -0.27 -2.64
C GLN A 19 5.85 -1.60 -2.25
N LYS A 20 7.10 -1.81 -2.68
CA LYS A 20 7.89 -2.98 -2.31
C LYS A 20 8.17 -3.01 -0.82
N ASN A 21 8.67 -1.91 -0.26
CA ASN A 21 8.97 -1.80 1.18
C ASN A 21 7.73 -2.04 2.04
N ILE A 22 6.61 -1.41 1.66
CA ILE A 22 5.31 -1.61 2.34
C ILE A 22 4.86 -3.06 2.25
N SER A 23 4.98 -3.70 1.08
CA SER A 23 4.60 -5.11 0.88
C SER A 23 5.45 -6.06 1.70
N GLU A 24 6.75 -5.79 1.86
CA GLU A 24 7.64 -6.57 2.71
C GLU A 24 7.33 -6.38 4.19
N ALA A 25 7.05 -5.14 4.63
CA ALA A 25 6.60 -4.88 5.98
C ALA A 25 5.29 -5.62 6.29
N ILE A 26 4.30 -5.54 5.40
CA ILE A 26 3.03 -6.28 5.50
C ILE A 26 3.28 -7.79 5.63
N LYS A 27 4.17 -8.38 4.83
CA LYS A 27 4.51 -9.82 4.95
C LYS A 27 5.10 -10.19 6.31
N LYS A 28 5.83 -9.29 6.97
CA LYS A 28 6.49 -9.54 8.27
C LYS A 28 5.52 -9.46 9.45
N VAL A 29 4.58 -8.51 9.41
CA VAL A 29 3.69 -8.22 10.56
C VAL A 29 2.22 -8.58 10.32
N GLY A 30 1.85 -8.86 9.08
CA GLY A 30 0.47 -9.11 8.68
C GLY A 30 -0.32 -7.83 8.40
N ASP A 31 -1.29 -7.96 7.51
CA ASP A 31 -2.12 -6.88 6.95
C ASP A 31 -3.00 -6.17 8.00
N ASN A 32 -3.13 -6.75 9.20
CA ASN A 32 -4.04 -6.28 10.26
C ASN A 32 -3.42 -5.26 11.23
N ASN A 33 -2.10 -5.01 11.15
CA ASN A 33 -1.40 -4.16 12.12
C ASN A 33 -0.72 -2.95 11.45
N LEU A 34 -1.54 -1.97 11.07
CA LEU A 34 -1.13 -0.73 10.39
C LEU A 34 -0.04 0.04 11.14
N GLU A 35 -0.12 0.12 12.46
CA GLU A 35 0.88 0.83 13.26
C GLU A 35 2.24 0.13 13.21
N MET A 36 2.25 -1.20 13.31
CA MET A 36 3.49 -1.97 13.27
C MET A 36 4.10 -1.99 11.88
N ILE A 37 3.28 -2.03 10.82
CA ILE A 37 3.73 -1.81 9.43
C ILE A 37 4.39 -0.43 9.32
N LYS A 38 3.76 0.64 9.82
CA LYS A 38 4.32 2.00 9.76
C LYS A 38 5.64 2.14 10.51
N LYS A 39 5.82 1.46 11.65
CA LYS A 39 7.07 1.45 12.44
C LYS A 39 8.25 0.81 11.71
N LEU A 40 8.00 -0.08 10.76
CA LEU A 40 9.03 -0.75 9.95
C LEU A 40 9.42 0.03 8.69
N LEU A 41 8.78 1.17 8.45
CA LEU A 41 8.90 1.93 7.21
C LEU A 41 9.44 3.33 7.48
N ASP A 42 10.16 3.86 6.50
CA ASP A 42 10.68 5.23 6.56
C ASP A 42 9.59 6.26 6.85
N GLU A 43 9.98 7.36 7.48
CA GLU A 43 9.08 8.47 7.84
C GLU A 43 8.37 9.07 6.62
N THR A 44 8.98 8.95 5.45
CA THR A 44 8.43 9.42 4.16
C THR A 44 7.24 8.60 3.64
N ILE A 45 6.96 7.44 4.27
CA ILE A 45 5.83 6.58 3.94
C ILE A 45 4.70 6.87 4.91
N THR A 46 3.57 7.32 4.38
CA THR A 46 2.39 7.69 5.17
C THR A 46 1.46 6.49 5.39
N PHE A 47 0.52 6.62 6.33
CA PHE A 47 -0.56 5.64 6.45
C PHE A 47 -1.44 5.56 5.20
N GLY A 48 -1.53 6.63 4.42
CA GLY A 48 -2.24 6.65 3.14
C GLY A 48 -1.61 5.70 2.13
N ASP A 49 -0.28 5.76 2.00
CA ASP A 49 0.49 4.85 1.13
C ASP A 49 0.28 3.40 1.54
N ILE A 50 0.32 3.10 2.85
CA ILE A 50 0.13 1.75 3.37
C ILE A 50 -1.28 1.23 3.06
N LYS A 51 -2.31 2.03 3.34
CA LYS A 51 -3.71 1.67 3.04
C LYS A 51 -3.93 1.44 1.55
N LEU A 52 -3.27 2.23 0.72
CA LEU A 52 -3.37 2.09 -0.72
C LEU A 52 -2.78 0.76 -1.20
N VAL A 53 -1.60 0.39 -0.72
CA VAL A 53 -0.99 -0.92 -1.05
C VAL A 53 -1.85 -2.07 -0.56
N LEU A 54 -2.42 -2.00 0.65
CA LEU A 54 -3.36 -2.99 1.17
C LEU A 54 -4.60 -3.13 0.27
N ALA A 55 -5.17 -2.01 -0.20
CA ALA A 55 -6.32 -2.01 -1.09
C ALA A 55 -6.00 -2.65 -2.46
N ILE A 56 -4.80 -2.39 -3.01
CA ILE A 56 -4.33 -3.02 -4.26
C ILE A 56 -4.20 -4.54 -4.07
N ARG A 57 -3.58 -5.00 -2.97
CA ARG A 57 -3.41 -6.43 -2.66
C ARG A 57 -4.75 -7.15 -2.49
N ALA A 58 -5.70 -6.55 -1.78
CA ALA A 58 -7.04 -7.10 -1.60
C ALA A 58 -7.83 -7.24 -2.92
N ARG A 59 -7.52 -6.39 -3.92
CA ARG A 59 -8.10 -6.47 -5.26
C ARG A 59 -7.50 -7.57 -6.12
N GLN A 60 -6.21 -7.88 -5.97
CA GLN A 60 -5.52 -8.92 -6.73
C GLN A 60 -5.83 -10.35 -6.27
N GLN A 61 -6.34 -10.52 -5.03
CA GLN A 61 -6.74 -11.82 -4.48
C GLN A 61 -8.17 -12.23 -4.84
N LYS A 62 -8.91 -11.38 -5.58
CA LYS A 62 -10.24 -11.66 -6.12
C LYS A 62 -10.16 -11.88 -7.62
#